data_AF-A0A8T3ZCM6-F1
#
_entry.id   AF-A0A8T3ZCM6-F1
#
_cell.length_a   1.000
_cell.length_b   1.000
_cell.length_c   1.000
_cell.angle_alpha   90.00
_cell.angle_beta   90.00
_cell.angle_gamma   90.00
#
_symmetry.space_group_name_H-M   'P 1'
#
loop_
_entity.id
_entity.type
_entity.pdbx_description
1 polymer ?
#
loop_
_entity_poly.entity_id
_entity_poly.type
_entity_poly.pdbx_seq_one_letter_code
_entity_poly.pdbx_strand_id
1 'polypeptide(L)'
;MENQKDGKTVNQAQQLSPNHIAVIFHSTLFGYEDAVQDLLGLGADAVIPYVVQRMAPMLAREGIVIVDRNCTAVENMAKIVRFFNNQSLLSGFSISKASNDSYKLEIKRCMFACSGIHDEVRPNTKCPYSLIVAALLSSVELKNGRPAFTVTSCSFTKEGISAELRPASVSVLLNV
;
A
#
# COMPACT_ATOMS: atom_id res chain seq x y z
N MET A 1 2.99 -18.87 -60.76
CA MET A 1 3.69 -19.27 -59.52
C MET A 1 4.23 -18.02 -58.87
N GLU A 2 3.49 -17.45 -57.91
CA GLU A 2 4.05 -16.47 -56.97
C GLU A 2 3.46 -16.79 -55.59
N ASN A 3 4.30 -17.39 -54.74
CA ASN A 3 3.98 -17.67 -53.34
C ASN A 3 4.31 -16.41 -52.52
N GLN A 4 3.30 -15.61 -52.22
CA GLN A 4 3.42 -14.54 -51.24
C GLN A 4 3.27 -15.15 -49.85
N LYS A 5 4.41 -15.37 -49.18
CA LYS A 5 4.46 -15.77 -47.77
C LYS A 5 4.18 -14.54 -46.91
N ASP A 6 2.93 -14.35 -46.51
CA ASP A 6 2.59 -13.49 -45.38
C ASP A 6 3.06 -14.14 -44.08
N GLY A 7 4.35 -13.95 -43.79
CA GLY A 7 4.93 -14.23 -42.49
C GLY A 7 4.39 -13.23 -41.48
N LYS A 8 3.19 -13.51 -40.92
CA LYS A 8 2.75 -12.89 -39.67
C LYS A 8 3.79 -13.24 -38.61
N THR A 9 4.64 -12.28 -38.29
CA THR A 9 5.47 -12.29 -37.10
C THR A 9 4.53 -12.36 -35.89
N VAL A 10 4.42 -13.56 -35.33
CA VAL A 10 3.82 -13.75 -34.00
C VAL A 10 4.67 -12.92 -33.05
N ASN A 11 4.11 -11.82 -32.53
CA ASN A 11 4.71 -11.03 -31.47
C ASN A 11 5.12 -12.00 -30.36
N GLN A 12 6.42 -12.21 -30.18
CA GLN A 12 6.92 -12.97 -29.05
C GLN A 12 6.35 -12.32 -27.80
N ALA A 13 5.60 -13.07 -27.00
CA ALA A 13 5.00 -12.56 -25.77
C ALA A 13 6.12 -11.93 -24.93
N GLN A 14 6.11 -10.61 -24.80
CA GLN A 14 7.16 -9.87 -24.15
C GLN A 14 7.18 -10.30 -22.68
N GLN A 15 8.28 -10.93 -22.25
CA GLN A 15 8.39 -11.40 -20.88
C GLN A 15 8.37 -10.19 -19.93
N LEU A 16 7.38 -10.15 -19.04
CA LEU A 16 7.24 -9.06 -18.06
C LEU A 16 8.34 -9.17 -17.00
N SER A 17 9.03 -8.06 -16.75
CA SER A 17 9.96 -7.97 -15.63
C SER A 17 9.18 -7.92 -14.29
N PRO A 18 9.81 -8.25 -13.15
CA PRO A 18 9.19 -8.06 -11.84
C PRO A 18 8.68 -6.62 -11.61
N ASN A 19 9.36 -5.62 -12.17
CA ASN A 19 8.95 -4.22 -12.09
C ASN A 19 7.68 -3.97 -12.90
N HIS A 20 7.55 -4.55 -14.09
CA HIS A 20 6.31 -4.45 -14.87
C HIS A 20 5.13 -5.07 -14.12
N ILE A 21 5.34 -6.24 -13.51
CA ILE A 21 4.33 -6.91 -12.68
C ILE A 21 3.90 -6.01 -11.51
N ALA A 22 4.87 -5.42 -10.81
CA ALA A 22 4.59 -4.53 -9.68
C ALA A 22 3.85 -3.25 -10.09
N VAL A 23 4.18 -2.65 -11.24
CA VAL A 23 3.44 -1.51 -11.81
C VAL A 23 2.01 -1.93 -12.16
N ILE A 24 1.80 -3.07 -12.82
CA ILE A 24 0.46 -3.59 -13.14
C ILE A 24 -0.39 -3.75 -11.87
N PHE A 25 0.19 -4.30 -10.80
CA PHE A 25 -0.52 -4.44 -9.52
C PHE A 25 -0.85 -3.08 -8.90
N HIS A 26 0.07 -2.11 -8.89
CA HIS A 26 -0.23 -0.77 -8.39
C HIS A 26 -1.33 -0.10 -9.21
N SER A 27 -1.26 -0.17 -10.55
CA SER A 27 -2.26 0.41 -11.45
C SER A 27 -3.63 -0.23 -11.24
N THR A 28 -3.67 -1.55 -11.02
CA THR A 28 -4.92 -2.27 -10.73
C THR A 28 -5.53 -1.80 -9.41
N LEU A 29 -4.71 -1.63 -8.37
CA LEU A 29 -5.17 -1.15 -7.07
C LEU A 29 -5.68 0.30 -7.14
N PHE A 30 -4.95 1.19 -7.82
CA PHE A 30 -5.40 2.57 -8.03
C PHE A 30 -6.68 2.64 -8.84
N GLY A 31 -6.78 1.89 -9.95
CA GLY A 31 -8.02 1.83 -10.74
C GLY A 31 -9.21 1.28 -9.95
N TYR A 32 -8.97 0.30 -9.07
CA TYR A 32 -10.01 -0.22 -8.18
C TYR A 32 -10.43 0.83 -7.14
N GLU A 33 -9.48 1.52 -6.52
CA GLU A 33 -9.76 2.57 -5.55
C GLU A 33 -10.53 3.74 -6.20
N ASP A 34 -10.13 4.17 -7.39
CA ASP A 34 -10.84 5.18 -8.18
C ASP A 34 -12.27 4.76 -8.46
N ALA A 35 -12.50 3.50 -8.88
CA ALA A 35 -13.84 2.99 -9.12
C ALA A 35 -14.70 2.97 -7.84
N VAL A 36 -14.11 2.59 -6.70
CA VAL A 36 -14.80 2.65 -5.40
C VAL A 36 -15.12 4.08 -5.00
N GLN A 37 -14.21 5.03 -5.23
CA GLN A 37 -14.45 6.45 -5.02
C GLN A 37 -15.56 6.99 -5.92
N ASP A 38 -15.59 6.61 -7.21
CA ASP A 38 -16.64 7.02 -8.14
C ASP A 38 -18.03 6.48 -7.72
N LEU A 39 -18.09 5.27 -7.17
CA LEU A 39 -19.33 4.64 -6.72
C LEU A 39 -19.84 5.16 -5.38
N LEU A 40 -18.95 5.39 -4.41
CA LEU A 40 -19.31 5.69 -3.02
C LEU A 40 -19.08 7.15 -2.62
N GLY A 41 -18.38 7.94 -3.44
CA GLY A 41 -17.96 9.29 -3.12
C GLY A 41 -17.21 9.34 -1.79
N LEU A 42 -17.67 10.21 -0.89
CA LEU A 42 -17.12 10.36 0.47
C LEU A 42 -17.22 9.06 1.31
N GLY A 43 -18.10 8.13 0.95
CA GLY A 43 -18.23 6.83 1.62
C GLY A 43 -17.09 5.86 1.34
N ALA A 44 -16.25 6.12 0.33
CA ALA A 44 -15.15 5.22 -0.04
C ALA A 44 -14.12 5.03 1.08
N ASP A 45 -13.81 6.07 1.83
CA ASP A 45 -12.85 6.01 2.95
C ASP A 45 -13.32 5.06 4.08
N ALA A 46 -14.64 4.81 4.19
CA ALA A 46 -15.17 3.86 5.17
C ALA A 46 -14.77 2.41 4.88
N VAL A 47 -14.35 2.10 3.64
CA VAL A 47 -13.88 0.76 3.23
C VAL A 47 -12.44 0.50 3.67
N ILE A 48 -11.62 1.54 3.81
CA ILE A 48 -10.18 1.43 4.09
C ILE A 48 -9.88 0.65 5.37
N PRO A 49 -10.54 0.91 6.52
CA PRO A 49 -10.31 0.12 7.74
C PRO A 49 -10.57 -1.38 7.54
N TYR A 50 -11.58 -1.76 6.76
CA TYR A 50 -11.88 -3.17 6.46
C TYR A 50 -10.82 -3.82 5.59
N VAL A 51 -10.32 -3.10 4.58
CA VAL A 51 -9.21 -3.56 3.73
C VAL A 51 -7.97 -3.83 4.60
N VAL A 52 -7.61 -2.85 5.43
CA VAL A 52 -6.47 -2.92 6.35
C VAL A 52 -6.57 -4.13 7.29
N GLN A 53 -7.75 -4.35 7.89
CA GLN A 53 -7.98 -5.50 8.77
C GLN A 53 -7.87 -6.85 8.05
N ARG A 54 -8.35 -6.93 6.81
CA ARG A 54 -8.27 -8.17 6.01
C ARG A 54 -6.87 -8.45 5.48
N MET A 55 -6.06 -7.42 5.23
CA MET A 55 -4.69 -7.56 4.75
C MET A 55 -3.76 -8.22 5.78
N ALA A 56 -3.88 -7.85 7.05
CA ALA A 56 -2.99 -8.35 8.11
C ALA A 56 -2.89 -9.90 8.16
N PRO A 57 -3.99 -10.68 8.22
CA PRO A 57 -3.92 -12.14 8.21
C PRO A 57 -3.41 -12.70 6.88
N MET A 58 -3.66 -12.02 5.75
CA MET A 58 -3.12 -12.45 4.45
C MET A 58 -1.60 -12.35 4.42
N LEU A 59 -1.03 -11.22 4.84
CA LEU A 59 0.42 -11.01 4.93
C LEU A 59 1.08 -11.99 5.89
N ALA A 60 0.43 -12.28 7.02
CA ALA A 60 0.93 -13.24 7.99
C ALA A 60 1.01 -14.67 7.44
N ARG A 61 0.05 -15.10 6.60
CA ARG A 61 0.07 -16.44 5.96
C ARG A 61 1.23 -16.62 5.01
N GLU A 62 1.62 -15.57 4.29
CA GLU A 62 2.75 -15.60 3.35
C GLU A 62 4.12 -15.52 4.04
N GLY A 63 4.17 -15.61 5.37
CA GLY A 63 5.44 -15.50 6.11
C GLY A 63 6.04 -14.10 6.06
N ILE A 64 5.29 -13.08 5.58
CA ILE A 64 5.66 -11.66 5.65
C ILE A 64 5.39 -11.18 7.08
N VAL A 65 5.96 -11.89 8.06
CA VAL A 65 5.78 -11.63 9.49
C VAL A 65 6.86 -10.65 9.91
N ILE A 66 6.66 -9.39 9.55
CA ILE A 66 7.51 -8.29 10.01
C ILE A 66 7.10 -7.86 11.44
N VAL A 67 5.95 -8.35 11.90
CA VAL A 67 5.32 -7.97 13.16
C VAL A 67 5.44 -9.09 14.17
N ASP A 68 6.09 -8.78 15.29
CA ASP A 68 6.21 -9.60 16.47
C ASP A 68 5.16 -9.20 17.50
N ARG A 69 4.40 -10.19 17.96
CA ARG A 69 3.30 -10.00 18.91
C ARG A 69 3.78 -9.64 20.32
N ASN A 70 5.04 -9.92 20.63
CA ASN A 70 5.66 -9.60 21.91
C ASN A 70 6.36 -8.23 21.88
N CYS A 71 6.33 -7.54 20.74
CA CYS A 71 6.89 -6.20 20.57
C CYS A 71 5.80 -5.14 20.63
N THR A 72 6.19 -3.96 21.12
CA THR A 72 5.42 -2.73 21.02
C THR A 72 5.21 -2.34 19.55
N ALA A 73 4.21 -1.48 19.27
CA ALA A 73 4.02 -0.94 17.93
C ALA A 73 5.26 -0.24 17.39
N VAL A 74 6.00 0.50 18.24
CA VAL A 74 7.22 1.22 17.85
C VAL A 74 8.32 0.27 17.40
N GLU A 75 8.54 -0.83 18.14
CA GLU A 75 9.52 -1.85 17.74
C GLU A 75 9.12 -2.53 16.43
N ASN A 76 7.83 -2.81 16.25
CA ASN A 76 7.32 -3.36 15.00
C ASN A 76 7.46 -2.37 13.84
N MET A 77 7.24 -1.06 14.05
CA MET A 77 7.54 -0.03 13.03
C MET A 77 9.01 -0.06 12.62
N ALA A 78 9.94 -0.18 13.58
CA ALA A 78 11.36 -0.25 13.27
C ALA A 78 11.70 -1.49 12.42
N LYS A 79 11.05 -2.64 12.68
CA LYS A 79 11.18 -3.85 11.86
C LYS A 79 10.63 -3.63 10.44
N ILE A 80 9.47 -2.99 10.31
CA ILE A 80 8.86 -2.63 9.02
C ILE A 80 9.77 -1.71 8.21
N VAL A 81 10.28 -0.65 8.84
CA VAL A 81 11.22 0.29 8.23
C VAL A 81 12.46 -0.42 7.72
N ARG A 82 13.05 -1.32 8.53
CA ARG A 82 14.22 -2.10 8.13
C ARG A 82 13.90 -3.03 6.96
N PHE A 83 12.75 -3.71 7.01
CA PHE A 83 12.33 -4.62 5.95
C PHE A 83 12.25 -3.92 4.59
N PHE A 84 11.56 -2.77 4.52
CA PHE A 84 11.39 -2.04 3.26
C PHE A 84 12.67 -1.36 2.77
N ASN A 85 13.51 -0.83 3.66
CA ASN A 85 14.81 -0.26 3.25
C ASN A 85 15.81 -1.30 2.77
N ASN A 86 15.66 -2.57 3.15
CA ASN A 86 16.47 -3.66 2.63
C ASN A 86 16.02 -4.13 1.24
N GLN A 87 14.87 -3.64 0.74
CA GLN A 87 14.43 -3.93 -0.62
C GLN A 87 15.01 -2.90 -1.59
N SER A 88 15.38 -3.35 -2.79
CA SER A 88 15.84 -2.47 -3.87
C SER A 88 14.70 -1.64 -4.51
N LEU A 89 13.53 -1.58 -3.87
CA LEU A 89 12.32 -0.99 -4.43
C LEU A 89 12.18 0.51 -4.17
N LEU A 90 12.85 1.02 -3.14
CA LEU A 90 12.72 2.37 -2.62
C LEU A 90 14.11 2.86 -2.19
N SER A 91 14.40 4.17 -2.32
CA SER A 91 15.67 4.70 -1.77
C SER A 91 15.58 5.07 -0.29
N GLY A 92 14.37 5.13 0.25
CA GLY A 92 14.16 5.43 1.66
C GLY A 92 12.72 5.17 2.07
N PHE A 93 12.58 4.60 3.26
CA PHE A 93 11.30 4.33 3.90
C PHE A 93 11.44 4.73 5.37
N SER A 94 10.57 5.59 5.88
CA SER A 94 10.59 6.01 7.28
C SER A 94 9.19 6.13 7.85
N ILE A 95 9.05 5.78 9.13
CA ILE A 95 7.85 6.02 9.92
C ILE A 95 8.28 6.85 11.12
N SER A 96 7.67 8.01 11.29
CA SER A 96 7.94 8.92 12.42
C SER A 96 6.64 9.25 13.14
N LYS A 97 6.74 9.52 14.45
CA LYS A 97 5.60 9.99 15.24
C LYS A 97 5.28 11.43 14.85
N ALA A 98 4.05 11.71 14.42
CA ALA A 98 3.60 13.04 14.03
C ALA A 98 2.84 13.74 15.17
N SER A 99 2.08 12.99 15.97
CA SER A 99 1.40 13.46 17.19
C SER A 99 1.25 12.32 18.19
N ASN A 100 0.53 12.53 19.31
CA ASN A 100 0.31 11.48 20.31
C ASN A 100 -0.29 10.20 19.70
N ASP A 101 -1.22 10.36 18.75
CA ASP A 101 -1.98 9.28 18.14
C ASP A 101 -1.85 9.27 16.60
N SER A 102 -0.79 9.86 16.04
CA SER A 102 -0.56 9.80 14.59
C SER A 102 0.88 9.56 14.22
N TYR A 103 1.06 8.85 13.11
CA TYR A 103 2.35 8.56 12.51
C TYR A 103 2.38 9.10 11.08
N LYS A 104 3.55 9.55 10.66
CA LYS A 104 3.84 9.92 9.28
C LYS A 104 4.70 8.84 8.66
N LEU A 105 4.24 8.30 7.53
CA LEU A 105 5.03 7.46 6.64
C LEU A 105 5.59 8.35 5.53
N GLU A 106 6.89 8.23 5.27
CA GLU A 106 7.52 8.83 4.10
C GLU A 106 8.23 7.74 3.29
N ILE A 107 8.03 7.77 1.97
CA ILE A 107 8.75 6.94 1.02
C ILE A 107 9.47 7.85 0.03
N LYS A 108 10.78 7.64 -0.11
CA LYS A 108 11.66 8.38 -1.02
C LYS A 108 12.09 7.49 -2.19
N ARG A 109 12.15 8.11 -3.35
CA ARG A 109 12.36 7.51 -4.68
C ARG A 109 11.64 6.18 -4.80
N CYS A 110 10.32 6.23 -4.68
CA CYS A 110 9.49 5.06 -4.99
C CYS A 110 9.76 4.69 -6.45
N MET A 111 10.26 3.47 -6.71
CA MET A 111 10.59 3.05 -8.08
C MET A 111 9.39 3.17 -9.03
N PHE A 112 8.18 3.01 -8.51
CA PHE A 112 6.97 3.12 -9.30
C PHE A 112 6.63 4.57 -9.65
N ALA A 113 7.06 5.57 -8.87
CA ALA A 113 6.88 6.98 -9.22
C ALA A 113 7.53 7.29 -10.58
N CYS A 114 8.70 6.68 -10.86
CA CYS A 114 9.40 6.85 -12.13
C CYS A 114 8.65 6.27 -13.35
N SER A 115 7.65 5.41 -13.13
CA SER A 115 6.81 4.88 -14.21
C SER A 115 5.71 5.84 -14.68
N GLY A 116 5.57 6.99 -14.01
CA GLY A 116 4.49 7.96 -14.26
C GLY A 116 3.19 7.63 -13.50
N ILE A 117 3.11 6.49 -12.81
CA ILE A 117 1.87 6.07 -12.14
C ILE A 117 1.38 7.09 -11.10
N HIS A 118 2.29 7.78 -10.40
CA HIS A 118 1.91 8.79 -9.41
C HIS A 118 1.24 10.04 -10.04
N ASP A 119 1.49 10.31 -11.33
CA ASP A 119 0.90 11.45 -12.03
C ASP A 119 -0.59 11.19 -12.36
N GLU A 120 -0.99 9.91 -12.40
CA GLU A 120 -2.36 9.48 -12.71
C GLU A 120 -3.22 9.24 -11.46
N VAL A 121 -2.62 9.34 -10.26
CA VAL A 121 -3.33 9.05 -9.00
C VAL A 121 -4.26 10.20 -8.61
N ARG A 122 -5.54 9.89 -8.40
CA ARG A 122 -6.52 10.86 -7.92
C ARG A 122 -6.24 11.33 -6.49
N PRO A 123 -6.69 12.53 -6.10
CA PRO A 123 -6.67 12.97 -4.71
C PRO A 123 -7.31 11.92 -3.78
N ASN A 124 -6.79 11.82 -2.56
CA ASN A 124 -7.24 10.89 -1.52
C ASN A 124 -7.01 9.39 -1.76
N THR A 125 -6.45 8.98 -2.90
CA THR A 125 -6.01 7.59 -3.12
C THR A 125 -4.99 7.16 -2.08
N LYS A 126 -5.01 5.93 -1.59
CA LYS A 126 -4.05 5.43 -0.61
C LYS A 126 -2.94 4.66 -1.30
N CYS A 127 -1.69 4.94 -0.92
CA CYS A 127 -0.55 4.14 -1.40
C CYS A 127 -0.65 2.70 -0.86
N PRO A 128 -0.41 1.66 -1.69
CA PRO A 128 -0.43 0.27 -1.21
C PRO A 128 0.53 0.03 -0.04
N TYR A 129 1.70 0.68 -0.02
CA TYR A 129 2.63 0.59 1.10
C TYR A 129 2.07 1.21 2.39
N SER A 130 1.32 2.31 2.32
CA SER A 130 0.72 2.90 3.52
C SER A 130 -0.38 2.01 4.10
N LEU A 131 -1.16 1.34 3.24
CA LEU A 131 -2.14 0.33 3.66
C LEU A 131 -1.48 -0.88 4.33
N ILE A 132 -0.35 -1.37 3.80
CA ILE A 132 0.42 -2.46 4.42
C ILE A 132 0.90 -2.04 5.81
N VAL A 133 1.48 -0.84 5.96
CA VAL A 133 1.92 -0.34 7.27
C VAL A 133 0.75 -0.25 8.25
N ALA A 134 -0.39 0.30 7.80
CA ALA A 134 -1.59 0.37 8.63
C ALA A 134 -2.05 -1.02 9.07
N ALA A 135 -2.00 -2.02 8.19
CA ALA A 135 -2.42 -3.39 8.49
C ALA A 135 -1.51 -4.05 9.52
N LEU A 136 -0.20 -3.90 9.33
CA LEU A 136 0.81 -4.45 10.23
C LEU A 136 0.70 -3.80 11.62
N LEU A 137 0.52 -2.49 11.70
CA LEU A 137 0.30 -1.79 12.98
C LEU A 137 -1.01 -2.22 13.65
N SER A 138 -2.10 -2.29 12.90
CA SER A 138 -3.42 -2.72 13.40
C SER A 138 -3.39 -4.12 14.00
N SER A 139 -2.58 -5.02 13.43
CA SER A 139 -2.48 -6.41 13.90
C SER A 139 -1.94 -6.55 15.33
N VAL A 140 -1.16 -5.57 15.79
CA VAL A 140 -0.65 -5.47 17.16
C VAL A 140 -1.68 -4.81 18.05
N GLU A 141 -2.23 -3.68 17.59
CA GLU A 141 -3.00 -2.78 18.45
C GLU A 141 -4.40 -3.31 18.76
N LEU A 142 -5.03 -3.99 17.81
CA LEU A 142 -6.32 -4.66 18.03
C LEU A 142 -6.26 -5.68 19.18
N LYS A 143 -5.10 -6.34 19.37
CA LYS A 143 -4.92 -7.30 20.48
C LYS A 143 -4.77 -6.63 21.83
N ASN A 144 -4.28 -5.38 21.83
CA ASN A 144 -4.17 -4.56 23.03
C ASN A 144 -5.48 -3.82 23.33
N GLY A 145 -6.58 -4.16 22.65
CA GLY A 145 -7.88 -3.48 22.80
C GLY A 145 -7.87 -2.05 22.25
N ARG A 146 -6.86 -1.67 21.46
CA ARG A 146 -6.75 -0.35 20.83
C ARG A 146 -7.32 -0.38 19.41
N PRO A 147 -7.83 0.75 18.89
CA PRO A 147 -8.41 0.79 17.56
C PRO A 147 -7.39 0.40 16.48
N ALA A 148 -7.87 -0.20 15.39
CA ALA A 148 -7.06 -0.43 14.20
C ALA A 148 -6.53 0.91 13.65
N PHE A 149 -5.36 0.90 13.03
CA PHE A 149 -4.85 2.06 12.28
C PHE A 149 -5.48 2.13 10.89
N THR A 150 -5.63 3.34 10.37
CA THR A 150 -6.04 3.62 8.99
C THR A 150 -5.14 4.70 8.39
N VAL A 151 -5.20 4.85 7.07
CA VAL A 151 -4.50 5.93 6.35
C VAL A 151 -5.48 7.08 6.17
N THR A 152 -5.22 8.21 6.82
CA THR A 152 -6.13 9.37 6.79
C THR A 152 -5.83 10.34 5.67
N SER A 153 -4.57 10.40 5.24
CA SER A 153 -4.15 11.21 4.10
C SER A 153 -2.97 10.55 3.41
N CYS A 154 -2.86 10.76 2.10
CA CYS A 154 -1.74 10.30 1.30
C CYS A 154 -1.51 11.33 0.18
N SER A 155 -0.28 11.82 0.08
CA SER A 155 0.15 12.67 -1.01
C SER A 155 1.23 11.96 -1.81
N PHE A 156 1.11 12.08 -3.13
CA PHE A 156 2.04 11.53 -4.08
C PHE A 156 2.87 12.65 -4.67
N THR A 157 4.15 12.40 -4.86
CA THR A 157 5.09 13.27 -5.56
C THR A 157 5.82 12.46 -6.61
N LYS A 158 6.51 13.13 -7.54
CA LYS A 158 7.39 12.47 -8.51
C LYS A 158 8.50 11.65 -7.87
N GLU A 159 8.85 11.96 -6.62
CA GLU A 159 9.93 11.32 -5.88
C GLU A 159 9.43 10.32 -4.85
N GLY A 160 8.12 10.12 -4.66
CA GLY A 160 7.62 9.18 -3.64
C GLY A 160 6.32 9.59 -2.99
N ILE A 161 6.14 9.24 -1.71
CA ILE A 161 4.88 9.46 -1.00
C ILE A 161 5.08 10.02 0.41
N SER A 162 4.06 10.71 0.90
CA SER A 162 3.89 11.04 2.31
C SER A 162 2.47 10.66 2.72
N ALA A 163 2.33 9.84 3.76
CA ALA A 163 1.03 9.40 4.25
C ALA A 163 0.91 9.59 5.77
N GLU A 164 -0.29 9.90 6.23
CA GLU A 164 -0.61 9.97 7.65
C GLU A 164 -1.42 8.74 8.07
N LEU A 165 -0.99 8.13 9.18
CA LEU A 165 -1.66 6.99 9.80
C LEU A 165 -2.21 7.40 11.17
N ARG A 166 -3.46 7.04 11.44
CA ARG A 166 -4.13 7.30 12.72
C ARG A 166 -4.97 6.09 13.14
N PRO A 167 -5.26 5.91 14.44
CA PRO A 167 -6.32 5.02 14.87
C PRO A 167 -7.64 5.38 14.17
N ALA A 168 -8.32 4.39 13.63
CA ALA A 168 -9.67 4.50 13.11
C ALA A 168 -10.62 4.89 14.25
N SER A 169 -11.59 5.76 13.97
CA SER A 169 -12.63 6.09 14.94
C SER A 169 -13.44 4.83 15.29
N VAL A 170 -13.69 4.65 16.59
CA VAL A 170 -14.34 3.45 17.19
C VAL A 170 -15.71 3.15 16.57
N SER A 171 -16.38 4.15 15.98
CA SER A 171 -17.70 4.01 15.36
C SER A 171 -17.73 3.15 14.09
N VAL A 172 -16.59 2.79 13.51
CA VAL A 172 -16.54 2.04 12.24
C VAL A 172 -16.40 0.52 12.43
N LEU A 173 -16.09 0.03 13.64
CA LEU A 173 -15.48 -1.30 13.80
C LEU A 173 -16.22 -2.29 14.72
N LEU A 174 -17.43 -1.99 15.20
CA LEU A 174 -18.10 -2.83 16.21
C LEU A 174 -18.97 -3.99 15.70
N ASN A 175 -19.01 -4.32 14.40
CA ASN A 175 -19.91 -5.37 13.89
C ASN A 175 -19.28 -6.31 12.85
N VAL A 176 -18.14 -6.93 13.14
CA VAL A 176 -17.68 -8.14 12.41
C VAL A 176 -17.12 -9.17 13.37
#